data_AF-X0QS64-F1
#
_entry.id   AF-X0QS64-F1
#
_cell.length_a   1.000
_cell.length_b   1.000
_cell.length_c   1.000
_cell.angle_alpha   90.00
_cell.angle_beta   90.00
_cell.angle_gamma   90.00
#
_symmetry.space_group_name_H-M   'P 1'
#
loop_
_entity.id
_entity.type
_entity.pdbx_description
1 polymer ?
#
loop_
_entity_poly.entity_id
_entity_poly.type
_entity_poly.pdbx_seq_one_letter_code
_entity_poly.pdbx_strand_id
1 'polypeptide(L)'
;MTVGIGSILASTVLSDKPSLLQGLFAVAVLFLIQGVISVIRRKIKPLKALIDNQAIILMAHGEYLEDNLKEANLSTSDVQEVLRKNGIKAKTEVFAVIMETTGDMSVIKNNDVEPDWSLFDDIRDSELLLGASKNGKSQV
;
A
#
# COMPACT_ATOMS: atom_id res chain seq x y z
N MET A 1 -12.41 5.14 15.29
CA MET A 1 -12.15 4.87 16.73
C MET A 1 -12.61 6.02 17.60
N THR A 2 -12.13 7.24 17.33
CA THR A 2 -12.44 8.47 18.10
C THR A 2 -13.93 8.75 18.25
N VAL A 3 -14.71 8.69 17.16
CA VAL A 3 -16.16 8.94 17.18
C VAL A 3 -16.92 7.91 18.03
N GLY A 4 -16.53 6.63 17.95
CA GLY A 4 -17.17 5.55 18.70
C GLY A 4 -16.93 5.63 20.21
N ILE A 5 -15.69 5.90 20.63
CA ILE A 5 -15.35 6.09 22.05
C ILE A 5 -16.06 7.34 22.60
N GLY A 6 -16.07 8.45 21.85
CA GLY A 6 -16.75 9.68 22.26
C GLY A 6 -18.25 9.48 22.47
N SER A 7 -18.91 8.71 21.60
CA SER A 7 -20.33 8.38 21.72
C SER A 7 -20.63 7.51 22.94
N ILE A 8 -19.79 6.50 23.24
CA ILE A 8 -19.95 5.63 24.42
C ILE A 8 -19.71 6.42 25.71
N LEU A 9 -18.69 7.28 25.77
CA LEU A 9 -18.44 8.13 26.93
C LEU A 9 -19.57 9.13 27.17
N ALA A 10 -20.04 9.80 26.12
CA ALA A 10 -21.15 10.75 26.23
C ALA A 10 -22.42 10.05 26.73
N SER A 11 -22.81 8.92 26.16
CA SER A 11 -24.00 8.17 26.59
C SER A 11 -23.86 7.61 28.02
N THR A 12 -22.68 7.18 28.43
CA THR A 12 -22.43 6.62 29.77
C THR A 12 -22.40 7.70 30.86
N VAL A 13 -22.01 8.94 30.53
CA VAL A 13 -21.95 10.06 31.47
C VAL A 13 -23.26 10.85 31.53
N LEU A 14 -23.96 11.02 30.40
CA LEU A 14 -25.16 11.85 30.30
C LEU A 14 -26.46 11.08 30.53
N SER A 15 -26.46 9.74 30.63
CA SER A 15 -27.68 8.93 30.76
C SER A 15 -27.58 7.93 31.92
N ASP A 16 -28.68 7.75 32.66
CA ASP A 16 -28.76 6.76 33.75
C ASP A 16 -28.67 5.30 33.26
N LYS A 17 -28.81 5.09 31.94
CA LYS A 17 -28.65 3.80 31.26
C LYS A 17 -27.90 4.04 29.95
N PRO A 18 -26.81 3.29 29.66
CA PRO A 18 -26.24 2.18 30.42
C PRO A 18 -25.47 2.63 31.67
N SER A 19 -25.32 1.74 32.65
CA SER A 19 -24.52 2.03 33.86
C SER A 19 -23.04 2.28 33.52
N LEU A 20 -22.32 2.99 34.41
CA LEU A 20 -20.88 3.24 34.26
C LEU A 20 -20.08 1.96 33.98
N LEU A 21 -20.43 0.86 34.66
CA LEU A 21 -19.76 -0.44 34.47
C LEU A 21 -20.00 -1.03 33.08
N GLN A 22 -21.21 -0.88 32.54
CA GLN A 22 -21.54 -1.30 31.18
C GLN A 22 -20.83 -0.45 30.13
N GLY A 23 -20.71 0.86 30.34
CA GLY A 23 -19.93 1.74 29.47
C GLY A 23 -18.44 1.39 29.48
N LEU A 24 -17.86 1.13 30.66
CA LEU A 24 -16.48 0.67 30.79
C LEU A 24 -16.26 -0.68 30.10
N PHE A 25 -17.21 -1.62 30.25
CA PHE A 25 -17.18 -2.91 29.55
C PHE A 25 -17.23 -2.73 28.03
N ALA A 26 -18.09 -1.85 27.51
CA ALA A 26 -18.18 -1.56 26.09
C ALA A 26 -16.87 -0.98 25.54
N VAL A 27 -16.24 -0.06 26.26
CA VAL A 27 -14.92 0.48 25.90
C VAL A 27 -13.85 -0.62 25.91
N ALA A 28 -13.84 -1.49 26.94
CA ALA A 28 -12.88 -2.60 27.03
C ALA A 28 -13.04 -3.61 25.87
N VAL A 29 -14.28 -3.96 25.52
CA VAL A 29 -14.57 -4.82 24.36
C VAL A 29 -14.12 -4.16 23.06
N LEU A 30 -14.34 -2.84 22.91
CA LEU A 30 -13.91 -2.10 21.72
C LEU A 30 -12.38 -2.15 21.57
N PHE A 31 -11.63 -1.93 22.66
CA PHE A 31 -10.16 -2.09 22.67
C PHE A 31 -9.72 -3.52 22.35
N LEU A 32 -10.42 -4.53 22.89
CA LEU A 32 -10.16 -5.95 22.61
C LEU A 32 -10.32 -6.27 21.13
N ILE A 33 -11.46 -5.88 20.53
CA ILE A 33 -11.73 -6.08 19.10
C ILE A 33 -10.64 -5.42 18.26
N GLN A 34 -10.21 -4.21 18.62
CA GLN A 34 -9.16 -3.51 17.90
C GLN A 34 -7.80 -4.18 18.02
N GLY A 35 -7.44 -4.65 19.22
CA GLY A 35 -6.23 -5.43 19.43
C GLY A 35 -6.24 -6.71 18.58
N VAL A 36 -7.36 -7.42 18.55
CA VAL A 36 -7.54 -8.62 17.72
C VAL A 36 -7.38 -8.28 16.23
N ILE A 37 -8.08 -7.26 15.72
CA ILE A 37 -7.96 -6.83 14.31
C ILE A 37 -6.51 -6.44 13.98
N SER A 38 -5.82 -5.72 14.87
CA SER A 38 -4.42 -5.32 14.68
C SER A 38 -3.49 -6.53 14.58
N VAL A 39 -3.65 -7.51 15.48
CA VAL A 39 -2.86 -8.75 15.46
C VAL A 39 -3.14 -9.57 14.21
N ILE A 40 -4.42 -9.69 13.82
CA ILE A 40 -4.83 -10.41 12.62
C ILE A 40 -4.23 -9.75 11.36
N ARG A 41 -4.35 -8.42 11.20
CA ARG A 41 -3.74 -7.68 10.08
C ARG A 41 -2.24 -7.91 9.99
N ARG A 42 -1.53 -7.91 11.13
CA ARG A 42 -0.07 -8.13 11.17
C ARG A 42 0.33 -9.58 10.85
N LYS A 43 -0.48 -10.57 11.23
CA LYS A 43 -0.13 -11.99 11.07
C LYS A 43 -0.58 -12.58 9.74
N ILE A 44 -1.64 -12.04 9.12
CA ILE A 44 -2.24 -12.61 7.92
C ILE A 44 -1.97 -11.69 6.72
N LYS A 45 -0.83 -11.90 6.05
CA LYS A 45 -0.44 -11.20 4.81
C LYS A 45 -1.57 -11.13 3.75
N PRO A 46 -2.32 -12.21 3.44
CA PRO A 46 -3.40 -12.13 2.45
C PRO A 46 -4.62 -11.32 2.91
N LEU A 47 -4.83 -11.17 4.22
CA LEU A 47 -5.91 -10.31 4.74
C LEU A 47 -5.49 -8.83 4.73
N LYS A 48 -4.20 -8.51 4.91
CA LYS A 48 -3.64 -7.18 4.63
C LYS A 48 -3.92 -6.81 3.18
N ALA A 49 -3.65 -7.71 2.22
CA ALA A 49 -3.90 -7.48 0.80
C ALA A 49 -5.37 -7.28 0.42
N LEU A 50 -6.30 -7.98 1.10
CA LEU A 50 -7.73 -7.88 0.83
C LEU A 50 -8.38 -6.63 1.47
N ILE A 51 -7.82 -6.13 2.58
CA ILE A 51 -8.38 -5.03 3.38
C ILE A 51 -7.68 -3.70 3.07
N ASP A 52 -6.37 -3.72 2.85
CA ASP A 52 -5.58 -2.54 2.53
C ASP A 52 -5.40 -2.49 1.01
N ASN A 53 -5.77 -1.36 0.40
CA ASN A 53 -5.49 -1.07 -1.01
C ASN A 53 -3.98 -1.27 -1.25
N GLN A 54 -3.55 -2.34 -1.91
CA GLN A 54 -2.12 -2.61 -2.09
C GLN A 54 -1.51 -1.68 -3.12
N ALA A 55 -0.24 -1.36 -2.94
CA ALA A 55 0.53 -0.68 -3.98
C ALA A 55 0.64 -1.59 -5.21
N ILE A 56 0.64 -0.99 -6.40
CA ILE A 56 0.66 -1.69 -7.69
C ILE A 56 1.78 -1.12 -8.56
N ILE A 57 2.56 -2.00 -9.19
CA ILE A 57 3.58 -1.58 -10.16
C ILE A 57 2.91 -1.17 -11.47
N LEU A 58 3.23 0.02 -11.96
CA LEU A 58 2.71 0.56 -13.22
C LEU A 58 3.72 0.44 -14.37
N MET A 59 5.01 0.44 -14.03
CA MET A 59 6.11 0.38 -14.98
C MET A 59 7.29 -0.32 -14.34
N ALA A 60 7.97 -1.19 -15.07
CA ALA A 60 9.15 -1.93 -14.62
C ALA A 60 10.21 -1.88 -15.70
N HIS A 61 11.44 -1.49 -15.34
CA HIS A 61 12.61 -1.47 -16.25
C HIS A 61 12.38 -0.76 -17.58
N GLY A 62 11.66 0.37 -17.58
CA GLY A 62 11.37 1.11 -18.82
C GLY A 62 10.08 0.70 -19.54
N GLU A 63 9.45 -0.41 -19.15
CA GLU A 63 8.28 -0.98 -19.82
C GLU A 63 7.00 -0.75 -19.01
N TYR A 64 5.91 -0.37 -19.69
CA TYR A 64 4.61 -0.17 -19.06
C TYR A 64 3.91 -1.51 -18.81
N LEU A 65 3.26 -1.62 -17.66
CA LEU A 65 2.40 -2.75 -17.32
C LEU A 65 0.95 -2.37 -17.64
N GLU A 66 0.52 -2.62 -18.88
CA GLU A 66 -0.78 -2.17 -19.41
C GLU A 66 -1.98 -2.69 -18.60
N ASP A 67 -1.94 -3.95 -18.15
CA ASP A 67 -2.99 -4.51 -17.31
C ASP A 67 -3.10 -3.77 -15.97
N ASN A 68 -1.96 -3.42 -15.38
CA ASN A 68 -1.88 -2.71 -14.12
C ASN A 68 -2.32 -1.25 -14.23
N LEU A 69 -1.95 -0.58 -15.33
CA LEU A 69 -2.45 0.75 -15.66
C LEU A 69 -3.97 0.75 -15.79
N LYS A 70 -4.54 -0.24 -16.50
CA LYS A 70 -5.98 -0.37 -16.65
C LYS A 70 -6.69 -0.60 -15.33
N GLU A 71 -6.14 -1.45 -14.46
CA GLU A 71 -6.72 -1.70 -13.15
C GLU A 71 -6.64 -0.47 -12.24
N ALA A 72 -5.55 0.29 -12.31
CA ALA A 72 -5.39 1.57 -11.62
C ALA A 72 -6.19 2.72 -12.26
N ASN A 73 -6.90 2.46 -13.37
CA ASN A 73 -7.62 3.45 -14.18
C ASN A 73 -6.71 4.63 -14.58
N LEU A 74 -5.49 4.31 -15.00
CA LEU A 74 -4.48 5.25 -15.47
C LEU A 74 -4.12 5.01 -16.93
N SER A 75 -3.72 6.09 -17.60
CA SER A 75 -3.13 6.09 -18.93
C SER A 75 -1.60 6.13 -18.84
N THR A 76 -0.92 5.76 -19.93
CA THR A 76 0.53 5.93 -20.03
C THR A 76 0.95 7.40 -19.91
N SER A 77 0.09 8.35 -20.31
CA SER A 77 0.35 9.79 -20.15
C SER A 77 0.42 10.24 -18.69
N ASP A 78 -0.35 9.61 -17.79
CA ASP A 78 -0.33 9.91 -16.35
C ASP A 78 1.03 9.54 -15.74
N VAL A 79 1.53 8.35 -16.08
CA VAL A 79 2.89 7.93 -15.69
C VAL A 79 3.94 8.87 -16.27
N GLN A 80 3.82 9.24 -17.54
CA GLN A 80 4.77 10.17 -18.17
C GLN A 80 4.77 11.56 -17.52
N GLU A 81 3.63 12.05 -17.03
CA GLU A 81 3.58 13.30 -16.26
C GLU A 81 4.40 13.19 -14.98
N VAL A 82 4.24 12.09 -14.24
CA VAL A 82 5.00 11.84 -13.01
C VAL A 82 6.49 11.70 -13.30
N LEU A 83 6.87 11.01 -14.38
CA LEU A 83 8.27 10.92 -14.81
C LEU A 83 8.86 12.31 -15.11
N ARG A 84 8.13 13.17 -15.83
CA ARG A 84 8.57 14.54 -16.14
C ARG A 84 8.68 15.40 -14.87
N LYS A 85 7.73 15.29 -13.93
CA LYS A 85 7.79 15.98 -12.63
C LYS A 85 9.02 15.58 -11.81
N ASN A 86 9.48 14.34 -11.95
CA ASN A 86 10.69 13.81 -11.32
C ASN A 86 11.98 14.07 -12.14
N GLY A 87 11.89 14.83 -13.22
CA GLY A 87 13.03 15.19 -14.07
C GLY A 87 13.60 14.04 -14.90
N ILE A 88 12.86 12.94 -15.06
CA ILE A 88 13.25 11.81 -15.89
C ILE A 88 13.07 12.16 -17.37
N LYS A 89 14.11 11.92 -18.18
CA LYS A 89 14.10 12.23 -19.61
C LYS A 89 13.97 10.98 -20.47
N ALA A 90 14.51 9.85 -20.02
CA ALA A 90 14.42 8.57 -20.71
C ALA A 90 13.83 7.48 -19.81
N LYS A 91 12.96 6.65 -20.38
CA LYS A 91 12.34 5.50 -19.67
C LYS A 91 13.36 4.49 -19.17
N THR A 92 14.52 4.39 -19.84
CA THR A 92 15.63 3.51 -19.45
C THR A 92 16.26 3.88 -18.11
N GLU A 93 16.02 5.11 -17.61
CA GLU A 93 16.45 5.56 -16.28
C GLU A 93 15.52 5.06 -15.17
N VAL A 94 14.42 4.37 -15.49
CA VAL A 94 13.37 3.98 -14.55
C VAL A 94 13.49 2.50 -14.22
N PHE A 95 13.72 2.21 -12.93
CA PHE A 95 13.64 0.86 -12.40
C PHE A 95 12.18 0.45 -12.17
N ALA A 96 11.41 1.32 -11.52
CA ALA A 96 9.99 1.08 -11.26
C ALA A 96 9.19 2.39 -11.16
N VAL A 97 7.93 2.35 -11.56
CA VAL A 97 6.90 3.31 -11.13
C VAL A 97 5.83 2.54 -10.40
N ILE A 98 5.49 2.98 -9.19
CA ILE A 98 4.55 2.30 -8.30
C ILE A 98 3.44 3.29 -7.94
N MET A 99 2.19 2.85 -8.00
CA MET A 99 1.07 3.56 -7.39
C MET A 99 0.96 3.10 -5.94
N GLU A 100 1.12 4.03 -5.01
CA GLU A 100 1.06 3.81 -3.58
C GLU A 100 -0.39 3.70 -3.09
N THR A 101 -0.56 3.15 -1.89
CA THR A 101 -1.89 2.98 -1.26
C THR A 101 -2.59 4.33 -1.01
N THR A 102 -1.83 5.43 -0.97
CA THR A 102 -2.33 6.81 -0.83
C THR A 102 -2.93 7.37 -2.12
N GLY A 103 -2.67 6.75 -3.27
CA GLY A 103 -3.00 7.26 -4.60
C GLY A 103 -1.90 8.13 -5.23
N ASP A 104 -0.76 8.30 -4.57
CA ASP A 104 0.41 8.94 -5.16
C ASP A 104 1.26 7.94 -5.96
N MET A 105 2.02 8.43 -6.93
CA MET A 105 2.98 7.61 -7.68
C MET A 105 4.41 7.85 -7.20
N SER A 106 5.13 6.79 -6.86
CA SER A 106 6.56 6.82 -6.58
C SER A 106 7.36 6.38 -7.82
N VAL A 107 8.54 6.99 -8.00
CA VAL A 107 9.45 6.70 -9.12
C VAL A 107 10.79 6.25 -8.56
N ILE A 108 11.17 5.01 -8.87
CA ILE A 108 12.46 4.45 -8.51
C ILE A 108 13.36 4.51 -9.74
N LYS A 109 14.48 5.22 -9.63
CA LYS A 109 15.46 5.33 -10.70
C LYS A 109 16.33 4.07 -10.75
N ASN A 110 16.69 3.67 -11.95
CA ASN A 110 17.70 2.66 -12.17
C ASN A 110 19.08 3.24 -11.81
N ASN A 111 19.86 2.51 -11.03
CA ASN A 111 21.21 2.86 -10.63
C ASN A 111 22.02 1.57 -10.40
N ASP A 112 23.31 1.70 -10.11
CA ASP A 112 24.20 0.55 -9.88
C ASP A 112 24.04 -0.08 -8.49
N VAL A 113 22.98 0.26 -7.75
CA VAL A 113 22.71 -0.30 -6.41
C VAL A 113 21.76 -1.48 -6.58
N GLU A 114 22.15 -2.65 -6.06
CA GLU A 114 21.26 -3.80 -6.04
C GLU A 114 20.01 -3.50 -5.20
N PRO A 115 18.79 -3.76 -5.72
CA PRO A 115 17.57 -3.53 -4.97
C PRO A 115 17.50 -4.41 -3.71
N ASP A 116 17.19 -3.80 -2.57
CA ASP A 116 16.72 -4.54 -1.40
C ASP A 116 15.28 -4.98 -1.64
N TRP A 117 15.10 -6.24 -2.02
CA TRP A 117 13.80 -6.82 -2.36
C TRP A 117 12.79 -6.81 -1.20
N SER A 118 13.25 -6.65 0.04
CA SER A 118 12.34 -6.49 1.18
C SER A 118 11.51 -5.20 1.13
N LEU A 119 11.93 -4.21 0.33
CA LEU A 119 11.18 -2.97 0.10
C LEU A 119 10.02 -3.13 -0.90
N PHE A 120 9.98 -4.22 -1.65
CA PHE A 120 9.00 -4.45 -2.71
C PHE A 120 8.09 -5.66 -2.43
N ASP A 121 8.23 -6.32 -1.28
CA ASP A 121 7.56 -7.60 -0.98
C ASP A 121 6.04 -7.49 -0.75
N ASP A 122 5.54 -6.28 -0.50
CA ASP A 122 4.13 -5.99 -0.26
C ASP A 122 3.44 -5.24 -1.40
N ILE A 123 4.16 -5.06 -2.51
CA ILE A 123 3.66 -4.49 -3.77
C ILE A 123 3.15 -5.62 -4.66
N ARG A 124 1.97 -5.41 -5.24
CA ARG A 124 1.39 -6.35 -6.20
C ARG A 124 2.23 -6.41 -7.48
N ASP A 125 2.40 -7.63 -7.98
CA ASP A 125 3.18 -7.98 -9.18
C ASP A 125 4.68 -7.63 -9.08
N SER A 126 5.22 -7.60 -7.85
CA SER A 126 6.65 -7.32 -7.58
C SER A 126 7.61 -8.32 -8.23
N GLU A 127 7.15 -9.53 -8.57
CA GLU A 127 7.90 -10.51 -9.34
C GLU A 127 8.30 -10.03 -10.75
N LEU A 128 7.58 -9.06 -11.32
CA LEU A 128 7.90 -8.47 -12.62
C LEU A 128 9.21 -7.66 -12.56
N LEU A 129 9.59 -7.16 -11.39
CA LEU A 129 10.89 -6.50 -11.17
C LEU A 129 12.05 -7.50 -11.19
N LEU A 130 11.81 -8.75 -10.77
CA LEU A 130 12.82 -9.82 -10.71
C LEU A 130 13.09 -10.44 -12.09
N GLY A 131 12.05 -10.56 -12.93
CA GLY A 131 12.11 -11.23 -14.23
C GLY A 131 13.08 -10.59 -15.22
N ALA A 132 13.16 -9.24 -15.25
CA ALA A 132 14.04 -8.52 -16.17
C ALA A 132 15.54 -8.64 -15.81
N SER A 133 15.88 -8.85 -14.53
CA SER A 133 17.27 -9.00 -14.07
C SER A 133 17.94 -10.28 -14.59
N LYS A 134 17.16 -11.35 -14.86
CA LYS A 134 17.71 -12.63 -15.34
C LYS A 134 18.08 -12.63 -16.83
N ASN A 135 17.51 -11.73 -17.64
CA ASN A 135 17.77 -11.69 -19.08
C ASN A 135 19.06 -10.92 -19.46
N GLY A 136 19.68 -10.19 -18.52
CA GLY A 136 20.92 -9.45 -18.75
C GLY A 136 22.21 -10.28 -18.59
N LYS A 137 22.14 -11.54 -18.14
CA LYS A 137 23.33 -12.39 -17.86
C LYS A 137 23.64 -13.45 -18.94
N SER A 138 23.05 -13.36 -20.13
CA SER A 138 23.27 -14.33 -21.22
C SER A 138 23.93 -13.75 -22.48
N GLN A 139 24.62 -12.62 -22.38
CA GLN A 139 25.45 -12.06 -23.45
C GLN A 139 26.75 -11.43 -22.90
N VAL A 140 27.59 -12.24 -22.23
CA VAL A 140 29.04 -12.02 -22.17
C VAL A 140 29.72 -13.39 -22.18
#